data_AF-A0A7K1ZL65-F1
#
_entry.id   AF-A0A7K1ZL65-F1
#
_cell.length_a   1.000
_cell.length_b   1.000
_cell.length_c   1.000
_cell.angle_alpha   90.00
_cell.angle_beta   90.00
_cell.angle_gamma   90.00
#
_symmetry.space_group_name_H-M   'P 1'
#
loop_
_entity.id
_entity.type
_entity.pdbx_description
1 polymer ?
#
loop_
_entity_poly.entity_id
_entity_poly.type
_entity_poly.pdbx_seq_one_letter_code
_entity_poly.pdbx_strand_id
1 'polypeptide(L)'
;MARSMHRTLAGGTVLWLRRDLRLRDQPAWRAALEEGGPVWPVFILDSLIEETYGAAPKWRLGESLRSLASSLRKHKSRLLLRRGDPLKILKSLIAETGARRVVWSRLYDPMSIDRDNEIKSELDDQGIDVLDVNSSLLFEPWTVRTQQGRFYSVFTPFWKAVRHRDTEQPSGSPSDLSPPDYWPASDKLSDWRLGAEMNRGAAVVSRYAKVGEHAASERLDRFITNSVGGYKSERDYLGLDSTSKLSENLTYGEISPHRLWYAAKNAMEGTGMRTAEVKYFLREIAWREFAYHLLHHTPHIINMNWRSEWDNFPWRNDNEDAEAWR
;
A
#
# COMPACT_ATOMS: atom_id res chain seq x y z
N MET A 1 -2.56 52.27 13.82
CA MET A 1 -2.83 51.07 14.64
C MET A 1 -3.08 49.89 13.72
N ALA A 2 -2.02 49.15 13.37
CA ALA A 2 -2.14 47.93 12.59
C ALA A 2 -2.54 46.79 13.52
N ARG A 3 -3.75 46.24 13.34
CA ARG A 3 -4.14 44.98 13.98
C ARG A 3 -3.30 43.87 13.34
N SER A 4 -2.29 43.42 14.06
CA SER A 4 -1.63 42.15 13.82
C SER A 4 -2.70 41.06 13.83
N MET A 5 -3.06 40.58 12.64
CA MET A 5 -3.78 39.32 12.51
C MET A 5 -2.80 38.23 12.91
N HIS A 6 -2.91 37.75 14.14
CA HIS A 6 -2.46 36.41 14.48
C HIS A 6 -3.23 35.45 13.55
N ARG A 7 -2.61 35.09 12.42
CA ARG A 7 -2.89 33.82 11.76
C ARG A 7 -2.62 32.77 12.84
N THR A 8 -3.67 32.21 13.41
CA THR A 8 -3.57 30.90 14.06
C THR A 8 -2.98 29.99 12.99
N LEU A 9 -1.69 29.69 13.07
CA LEU A 9 -1.03 28.79 12.14
C LEU A 9 -1.81 27.48 12.18
N ALA A 10 -2.37 27.05 11.05
CA ALA A 10 -2.91 25.71 10.92
C ALA A 10 -1.81 24.74 11.38
N GLY A 11 -2.15 23.88 12.35
CA GLY A 11 -1.19 22.91 12.88
C GLY A 11 -0.72 21.98 11.77
N GLY A 12 0.58 21.74 11.65
CA GLY A 12 1.09 20.87 10.60
C GLY A 12 0.76 19.40 10.82
N THR A 13 1.04 18.58 9.81
CA THR A 13 0.70 17.16 9.77
C THR A 13 1.94 16.29 9.63
N VAL A 14 2.09 15.27 10.48
CA VAL A 14 3.01 14.16 10.20
C VAL A 14 2.27 13.13 9.34
N LEU A 15 2.77 12.89 8.13
CA LEU A 15 2.20 11.90 7.21
C LEU A 15 3.03 10.62 7.26
N TRP A 16 2.52 9.56 7.88
CA TRP A 16 3.23 8.29 8.02
C TRP A 16 2.95 7.33 6.86
N LEU A 17 3.88 7.34 5.89
CA LEU A 17 3.85 6.48 4.71
C LEU A 17 4.41 5.10 5.05
N ARG A 18 3.75 4.05 4.55
CA ARG A 18 4.11 2.63 4.77
C ARG A 18 4.07 1.85 3.46
N ARG A 19 2.97 1.15 3.15
CA ARG A 19 2.79 0.36 1.91
C ARG A 19 1.99 1.12 0.84
N ASP A 20 2.24 2.41 0.74
CA ASP A 20 1.43 3.33 -0.04
C ASP A 20 2.32 4.41 -0.69
N LEU A 21 3.42 3.94 -1.30
CA LEU A 21 4.58 4.73 -1.73
C LEU A 21 4.36 5.40 -3.11
N ARG A 22 3.35 6.28 -3.19
CA ARG A 22 2.97 7.05 -4.38
C ARG A 22 2.45 8.45 -4.04
N LEU A 23 2.32 9.30 -5.05
CA LEU A 23 1.67 10.62 -4.95
C LEU A 23 0.27 10.66 -5.56
N ARG A 24 0.03 9.97 -6.69
CA ARG A 24 -1.29 9.94 -7.34
C ARG A 24 -2.25 9.07 -6.58
N ASP A 25 -3.51 9.47 -6.63
CA ASP A 25 -4.63 8.72 -6.07
C ASP A 25 -4.33 8.21 -4.66
N GLN A 26 -3.87 9.13 -3.81
CA GLN A 26 -3.34 8.80 -2.50
C GLN A 26 -4.13 9.53 -1.40
N PRO A 27 -5.16 8.88 -0.82
CA PRO A 27 -6.03 9.48 0.18
C PRO A 27 -5.30 10.06 1.40
N ALA A 28 -4.19 9.46 1.84
CA ALA A 28 -3.45 9.96 2.99
C ALA A 28 -2.78 11.32 2.71
N TRP A 29 -2.32 11.55 1.48
CA TRP A 29 -1.84 12.87 1.07
C TRP A 29 -2.95 13.91 1.06
N ARG A 30 -4.12 13.56 0.51
CA ARG A 30 -5.27 14.49 0.48
C ARG A 30 -5.66 14.92 1.89
N ALA A 31 -5.78 13.95 2.80
CA ALA A 31 -6.20 14.24 4.17
C ALA A 31 -5.12 14.97 4.98
N ALA A 32 -3.84 14.73 4.71
CA ALA A 32 -2.74 15.48 5.33
C ALA A 32 -2.70 16.95 4.91
N LEU A 33 -3.18 17.26 3.69
CA LEU A 33 -3.20 18.61 3.12
C LEU A 33 -4.52 19.37 3.43
N GLU A 34 -5.55 18.70 3.95
CA GLU A 34 -6.91 19.22 4.05
C GLU A 34 -7.05 20.44 4.96
N GLU A 35 -6.39 20.46 6.12
CA GLU A 35 -6.43 21.59 7.07
C GLU A 35 -5.52 22.77 6.66
N GLY A 36 -4.68 22.55 5.64
CA GLY A 36 -3.55 23.40 5.37
C GLY A 36 -2.45 23.33 6.45
N GLY A 37 -1.33 23.96 6.16
CA GLY A 37 -0.13 23.90 7.01
C GLY A 37 0.93 22.93 6.47
N PRO A 38 2.11 22.88 7.13
CA PRO A 38 3.22 22.06 6.66
C PRO A 38 2.97 20.56 6.83
N VAL A 39 3.44 19.76 5.87
CA VAL A 39 3.38 18.28 5.94
C VAL A 39 4.78 17.70 6.04
N TRP A 40 5.02 16.84 7.03
CA TRP A 40 6.24 16.05 7.19
C TRP A 40 5.98 14.58 6.84
N PRO A 41 6.30 14.14 5.61
CA PRO A 41 6.18 12.74 5.22
C PRO A 41 7.29 11.95 5.88
N VAL A 42 6.93 10.91 6.60
CA VAL A 42 7.88 10.02 7.29
C VAL A 42 7.64 8.58 6.88
N PHE A 43 8.73 7.86 6.68
CA PHE A 43 8.74 6.40 6.67
C PHE A 43 9.51 5.91 7.90
N ILE A 44 8.92 4.95 8.61
CA ILE A 44 9.50 4.34 9.81
C ILE A 44 9.82 2.89 9.50
N LEU A 45 11.10 2.52 9.56
CA LEU A 45 11.53 1.12 9.55
C LEU A 45 11.37 0.56 10.97
N ASP A 46 10.27 -0.12 11.21
CA ASP A 46 9.91 -0.68 12.52
C ASP A 46 10.21 -2.18 12.62
N SER A 47 10.05 -2.73 13.82
CA SER A 47 10.27 -4.16 14.10
C SER A 47 9.41 -5.06 13.23
N LEU A 48 8.17 -4.69 12.91
CA LEU A 48 7.32 -5.49 12.03
C LEU A 48 7.96 -5.70 10.67
N ILE A 49 8.51 -4.65 10.05
CA ILE A 49 9.23 -4.79 8.78
C ILE A 49 10.54 -5.57 8.98
N GLU A 50 11.29 -5.29 10.04
CA GLU A 50 12.59 -5.93 10.27
C GLU A 50 12.48 -7.44 10.52
N GLU A 51 11.44 -7.88 11.22
CA GLU A 51 11.28 -9.25 11.67
C GLU A 51 10.49 -10.10 10.68
N THR A 52 9.51 -9.53 9.96
CA THR A 52 8.61 -10.31 9.10
C THR A 52 9.00 -10.33 7.63
N TYR A 53 9.81 -9.38 7.15
CA TYR A 53 10.16 -9.33 5.73
C TYR A 53 11.43 -10.12 5.44
N GLY A 54 11.36 -10.97 4.41
CA GLY A 54 12.55 -11.61 3.83
C GLY A 54 13.45 -10.65 3.03
N ALA A 55 14.58 -11.16 2.56
CA ALA A 55 15.61 -10.39 1.85
C ALA A 55 15.09 -9.64 0.61
N ALA A 56 14.32 -10.30 -0.26
CA ALA A 56 13.81 -9.69 -1.49
C ALA A 56 12.75 -8.60 -1.22
N PRO A 57 11.77 -8.81 -0.32
CA PRO A 57 10.87 -7.73 0.08
C PRO A 57 11.57 -6.52 0.71
N LYS A 58 12.54 -6.72 1.63
CA LYS A 58 13.33 -5.62 2.22
C LYS A 58 14.08 -4.84 1.14
N TRP A 59 14.77 -5.53 0.23
CA TRP A 59 15.46 -4.90 -0.88
C TRP A 59 14.51 -4.06 -1.74
N ARG A 60 13.37 -4.65 -2.15
CA ARG A 60 12.38 -4.00 -3.01
C ARG A 60 11.73 -2.78 -2.35
N LEU A 61 11.50 -2.84 -1.04
CA LEU A 61 11.07 -1.70 -0.22
C LEU A 61 12.10 -0.57 -0.25
N GLY A 62 13.38 -0.87 -0.06
CA GLY A 62 14.46 0.11 -0.15
C GLY A 62 14.49 0.81 -1.51
N GLU A 63 14.30 0.06 -2.60
CA GLU A 63 14.18 0.63 -3.95
C GLU A 63 12.94 1.54 -4.09
N SER A 64 11.78 1.13 -3.55
CA SER A 64 10.56 1.96 -3.54
C SER A 64 10.76 3.27 -2.79
N LEU A 65 11.37 3.24 -1.60
CA LEU A 65 11.64 4.41 -0.78
C LEU A 65 12.58 5.39 -1.50
N ARG A 66 13.60 4.87 -2.20
CA ARG A 66 14.49 5.70 -3.02
C ARG A 66 13.73 6.38 -4.16
N SER A 67 12.82 5.65 -4.81
CA SER A 67 11.98 6.18 -5.89
C SER A 67 11.02 7.26 -5.39
N LEU A 68 10.28 6.99 -4.31
CA LEU A 68 9.38 7.96 -3.68
C LEU A 68 10.13 9.21 -3.21
N ALA A 69 11.27 9.06 -2.54
CA ALA A 69 12.08 10.18 -2.10
C ALA A 69 12.52 11.06 -3.29
N SER A 70 12.78 10.47 -4.46
CA SER A 70 13.06 11.21 -5.70
C SER A 70 11.85 11.98 -6.19
N SER A 71 10.66 11.37 -6.19
CA SER A 71 9.41 12.04 -6.54
C SER A 71 9.11 13.22 -5.60
N LEU A 72 9.26 13.05 -4.29
CA LEU A 72 9.03 14.12 -3.32
C LEU A 72 9.94 15.33 -3.53
N ARG A 73 11.23 15.10 -3.85
CA ARG A 73 12.18 16.19 -4.16
C ARG A 73 11.75 17.01 -5.37
N LYS A 74 11.13 16.41 -6.38
CA LYS A 74 10.60 17.14 -7.55
C LYS A 74 9.47 18.11 -7.16
N HIS A 75 8.77 17.81 -6.06
CA HIS A 75 7.73 18.64 -5.46
C HIS A 75 8.24 19.47 -4.27
N LYS A 76 9.57 19.71 -4.17
CA LYS A 76 10.21 20.47 -3.08
C LYS A 76 9.95 19.92 -1.67
N SER A 77 9.49 18.68 -1.57
CA SER A 77 9.30 17.96 -0.31
C SER A 77 10.40 16.92 -0.11
N ARG A 78 10.36 16.21 1.01
CA ARG A 78 11.34 15.20 1.41
C ARG A 78 10.65 14.06 2.14
N LEU A 79 11.22 12.86 2.02
CA LEU A 79 10.89 11.73 2.89
C LEU A 79 11.80 11.74 4.11
N LEU A 80 11.25 11.95 5.30
CA LEU A 80 11.96 11.68 6.55
C LEU A 80 12.07 10.17 6.75
N LEU A 81 13.26 9.72 7.11
CA LEU A 81 13.54 8.32 7.42
C LEU A 81 13.85 8.20 8.91
N ARG A 82 13.20 7.26 9.55
CA ARG A 82 13.40 6.88 10.96
C ARG A 82 13.40 5.37 11.09
N ARG A 83 14.07 4.86 12.12
CA ARG A 83 14.07 3.43 12.46
C ARG A 83 13.79 3.25 13.95
N GLY A 84 12.97 2.27 14.30
CA GLY A 84 12.63 1.92 15.67
C GLY A 84 11.13 1.92 15.94
N ASP A 85 10.76 2.13 17.21
CA ASP A 85 9.39 2.11 17.69
C ASP A 85 8.55 3.27 17.11
N PRO A 86 7.48 2.99 16.34
CA PRO A 86 6.71 4.03 15.67
C PRO A 86 6.06 5.04 16.63
N LEU A 87 5.54 4.59 17.77
CA LEU A 87 4.90 5.47 18.75
C LEU A 87 5.88 6.53 19.28
N LYS A 88 7.05 6.11 19.77
CA LYS A 88 8.10 7.01 20.25
C LYS A 88 8.57 7.98 19.17
N ILE A 89 8.72 7.49 17.94
CA ILE A 89 9.17 8.31 16.81
C ILE A 89 8.11 9.36 16.45
N LEU A 90 6.84 8.97 16.36
CA LEU A 90 5.75 9.89 16.05
C LEU A 90 5.62 10.97 17.14
N LYS A 91 5.66 10.59 18.43
CA LYS A 91 5.68 11.54 19.55
C LYS A 91 6.86 12.51 19.47
N SER A 92 8.06 12.01 19.18
CA SER A 92 9.24 12.85 19.01
C SER A 92 9.09 13.84 17.86
N LEU A 93 8.55 13.40 16.72
CA LEU A 93 8.32 14.27 15.56
C LEU A 93 7.25 15.32 15.84
N ILE A 94 6.18 14.96 16.55
CA ILE A 94 5.13 15.87 16.99
C ILE A 94 5.73 16.96 17.90
N ALA A 95 6.52 16.57 18.89
CA ALA A 95 7.16 17.52 19.82
C ALA A 95 8.17 18.45 19.12
N GLU A 96 8.94 17.92 18.15
CA GLU A 96 9.95 18.69 17.41
C GLU A 96 9.33 19.65 16.38
N THR A 97 8.25 19.24 15.71
CA THR A 97 7.65 20.01 14.61
C THR A 97 6.46 20.87 15.03
N GLY A 98 5.86 20.59 16.19
CA GLY A 98 4.59 21.20 16.62
C GLY A 98 3.38 20.73 15.81
N ALA A 99 3.52 19.64 15.05
CA ALA A 99 2.40 19.03 14.34
C ALA A 99 1.26 18.68 15.31
N ARG A 100 0.02 18.90 14.88
CA ARG A 100 -1.17 18.59 15.69
C ARG A 100 -2.01 17.47 15.10
N ARG A 101 -1.57 16.94 13.96
CA ARG A 101 -2.22 15.84 13.25
C ARG A 101 -1.22 14.80 12.81
N VAL A 102 -1.62 13.54 12.86
CA VAL A 102 -0.94 12.43 12.20
C VAL A 102 -1.91 11.75 11.25
N VAL A 103 -1.46 11.54 10.01
CA VAL A 103 -2.26 10.84 8.98
C VAL A 103 -1.52 9.61 8.50
N TRP A 104 -2.24 8.51 8.31
CA TRP A 104 -1.72 7.31 7.67
C TRP A 104 -2.78 6.51 6.91
N SER A 105 -2.36 5.64 6.00
CA SER A 105 -3.26 4.69 5.32
C SER A 105 -3.53 3.42 6.14
N ARG A 106 -4.69 2.79 6.10
CA ARG A 106 -4.91 1.51 6.80
C ARG A 106 -4.03 0.39 6.24
N LEU A 107 -3.47 -0.42 7.14
CA LEU A 107 -2.97 -1.76 6.86
C LEU A 107 -3.94 -2.76 7.50
N TYR A 108 -4.03 -3.96 6.92
CA TYR A 108 -5.10 -4.90 7.21
C TYR A 108 -4.59 -6.22 7.81
N ASP A 109 -3.28 -6.37 7.98
CA ASP A 109 -2.73 -7.48 8.76
C ASP A 109 -2.92 -7.23 10.26
N PRO A 110 -3.15 -8.29 11.06
CA PRO A 110 -3.47 -8.16 12.48
C PRO A 110 -2.41 -7.40 13.29
N MET A 111 -1.13 -7.68 13.05
CA MET A 111 -0.03 -7.04 13.77
C MET A 111 0.01 -5.52 13.53
N SER A 112 -0.23 -5.09 12.30
CA SER A 112 -0.32 -3.66 11.98
C SER A 112 -1.58 -3.02 12.57
N ILE A 113 -2.72 -3.72 12.59
CA ILE A 113 -3.97 -3.22 13.19
C ILE A 113 -3.78 -2.98 14.70
N ASP A 114 -3.20 -3.95 15.40
CA ASP A 114 -2.97 -3.84 16.85
C ASP A 114 -2.03 -2.66 17.17
N ARG A 115 -0.92 -2.56 16.45
CA ARG A 115 0.02 -1.42 16.54
C ARG A 115 -0.66 -0.08 16.26
N ASP A 116 -1.42 0.02 15.17
CA ASP A 116 -2.04 1.27 14.75
C ASP A 116 -3.13 1.70 15.74
N ASN A 117 -3.88 0.76 16.34
CA ASN A 117 -4.86 1.05 17.39
C ASN A 117 -4.20 1.56 18.67
N GLU A 118 -3.09 0.93 19.11
CA GLU A 118 -2.32 1.39 20.27
C GLU A 118 -1.79 2.81 20.06
N ILE A 119 -1.16 3.07 18.90
CA ILE A 119 -0.64 4.40 18.56
C ILE A 119 -1.76 5.43 18.51
N LYS A 120 -2.89 5.09 17.88
CA LYS A 120 -4.04 6.00 17.77
C LYS A 120 -4.57 6.38 19.15
N SER A 121 -4.81 5.39 20.01
CA SER A 121 -5.29 5.64 21.38
C SER A 121 -4.36 6.57 22.15
N GLU A 122 -3.06 6.30 22.12
CA GLU A 122 -2.07 7.07 22.89
C GLU A 122 -1.88 8.50 22.36
N LEU A 123 -2.01 8.73 21.05
CA LEU A 123 -1.94 10.06 20.46
C LEU A 123 -3.23 10.85 20.67
N ASP A 124 -4.40 10.20 20.58
CA ASP A 124 -5.70 10.80 20.86
C ASP A 124 -5.78 11.28 22.33
N ASP A 125 -5.26 10.49 23.27
CA ASP A 125 -5.18 10.86 24.70
C ASP A 125 -4.30 12.10 24.95
N GLN A 126 -3.40 12.43 24.02
CA GLN A 126 -2.56 13.64 24.04
C GLN A 126 -3.18 14.81 23.26
N GLY A 127 -4.41 14.66 22.74
CA GLY A 127 -5.10 15.67 21.95
C GLY A 127 -4.50 15.89 20.56
N ILE A 128 -3.76 14.90 20.04
CA ILE A 128 -3.28 14.89 18.66
C ILE A 128 -4.36 14.28 17.80
N ASP A 129 -4.72 14.96 16.71
CA ASP A 129 -5.72 14.46 15.78
C ASP A 129 -5.13 13.32 14.93
N VAL A 130 -5.72 12.13 15.00
CA VAL A 130 -5.24 10.95 14.28
C VAL A 130 -6.26 10.50 13.23
N LEU A 131 -5.82 10.50 11.98
CA LEU A 131 -6.63 10.04 10.86
C LEU A 131 -6.00 8.87 10.10
N ASP A 132 -6.70 7.75 10.11
CA ASP A 132 -6.42 6.60 9.28
C ASP A 132 -7.38 6.56 8.07
N VAL A 133 -6.86 6.33 6.86
CA VAL A 133 -7.66 6.34 5.61
C VAL A 133 -7.46 5.08 4.77
N ASN A 134 -8.46 4.66 4.01
CA ASN A 134 -8.26 3.59 3.03
C ASN A 134 -7.47 4.11 1.83
N SER A 135 -6.31 3.50 1.54
CA SER A 135 -5.53 3.75 0.32
C SER A 135 -5.21 2.47 -0.46
N SER A 136 -5.42 1.32 0.17
CA SER A 136 -4.86 0.03 -0.27
C SER A 136 -5.92 -0.89 -0.87
N LEU A 137 -7.21 -0.65 -0.62
CA LEU A 137 -8.33 -1.49 -1.05
C LEU A 137 -9.38 -0.68 -1.82
N LEU A 138 -10.08 -1.35 -2.73
CA LEU A 138 -11.29 -0.84 -3.37
C LEU A 138 -12.47 -0.87 -2.41
N PHE A 139 -12.57 -1.95 -1.63
CA PHE A 139 -13.71 -2.20 -0.75
C PHE A 139 -13.20 -2.52 0.65
N GLU A 140 -13.62 -1.71 1.63
CA GLU A 140 -13.31 -2.00 3.03
C GLU A 140 -13.94 -3.34 3.44
N PRO A 141 -13.18 -4.29 4.04
CA PRO A 141 -13.64 -5.65 4.31
C PRO A 141 -14.96 -5.74 5.11
N TRP A 142 -15.21 -4.80 6.02
CA TRP A 142 -16.43 -4.76 6.82
C TRP A 142 -17.67 -4.26 6.06
N THR A 143 -17.50 -3.64 4.89
CA THR A 143 -18.59 -3.10 4.05
C THR A 143 -19.15 -4.10 3.04
N VAL A 144 -18.51 -5.28 2.90
CA VAL A 144 -18.94 -6.33 1.97
C VAL A 144 -19.51 -7.50 2.76
N ARG A 145 -20.84 -7.52 2.92
CA ARG A 145 -21.55 -8.55 3.70
C ARG A 145 -22.58 -9.28 2.86
N THR A 146 -22.84 -10.53 3.23
CA THR A 146 -23.98 -11.31 2.72
C THR A 146 -25.31 -10.69 3.18
N GLN A 147 -26.43 -11.11 2.57
CA GLN A 147 -27.77 -10.70 3.00
C GLN A 147 -28.07 -11.03 4.47
N GLN A 148 -27.39 -12.03 5.03
CA GLN A 148 -27.52 -12.46 6.43
C GLN A 148 -26.54 -11.72 7.36
N GLY A 149 -25.85 -10.69 6.89
CA GLY A 149 -24.88 -9.92 7.67
C GLY A 149 -23.53 -10.61 7.91
N ARG A 150 -23.34 -11.86 7.45
CA ARG A 150 -22.08 -12.60 7.54
C ARG A 150 -21.07 -12.17 6.47
N PHE A 151 -19.79 -12.37 6.72
CA PHE A 151 -18.73 -12.17 5.72
C PHE A 151 -18.77 -13.26 4.64
N TYR A 152 -18.25 -12.96 3.45
CA TYR A 152 -18.12 -13.96 2.39
C TYR A 152 -16.90 -14.86 2.60
N SER A 153 -17.11 -16.17 2.64
CA SER A 153 -16.05 -17.20 2.64
C SER A 153 -15.84 -17.86 1.27
N VAL A 154 -16.62 -17.49 0.26
CA VAL A 154 -16.51 -18.02 -1.11
C VAL A 154 -16.38 -16.85 -2.09
N PHE A 155 -15.41 -16.94 -2.99
CA PHE A 155 -15.08 -15.86 -3.93
C PHE A 155 -16.23 -15.52 -4.89
N THR A 156 -16.89 -16.51 -5.50
CA THR A 156 -17.89 -16.23 -6.55
C THR A 156 -19.05 -15.35 -6.06
N PRO A 157 -19.67 -15.60 -4.89
CA PRO A 157 -20.62 -14.68 -4.28
C PRO A 157 -20.04 -13.31 -3.90
N PHE A 158 -18.80 -13.25 -3.39
CA PHE A 158 -18.11 -11.99 -3.10
C PHE A 158 -17.96 -11.14 -4.38
N TRP A 159 -17.45 -11.73 -5.45
CA TRP A 159 -17.31 -11.09 -6.77
C TRP A 159 -18.64 -10.54 -7.27
N LYS A 160 -19.72 -11.34 -7.18
CA LYS A 160 -21.08 -10.89 -7.56
C LYS A 160 -21.53 -9.67 -6.76
N ALA A 161 -21.15 -9.57 -5.49
CA ALA A 161 -21.52 -8.46 -4.61
C ALA A 161 -20.75 -7.15 -4.88
N VAL A 162 -19.52 -7.25 -5.41
CA VAL A 162 -18.64 -6.07 -5.58
C VAL A 162 -18.46 -5.60 -7.01
N ARG A 163 -18.64 -6.47 -8.02
CA ARG A 163 -18.32 -6.16 -9.43
C ARG A 163 -19.08 -4.99 -10.05
N HIS A 164 -20.22 -4.63 -9.47
CA HIS A 164 -21.07 -3.52 -9.91
C HIS A 164 -21.05 -2.33 -8.95
N ARG A 165 -20.26 -2.40 -7.87
CA ARG A 165 -20.10 -1.24 -7.00
C ARG A 165 -19.36 -0.15 -7.75
N ASP A 166 -19.82 1.08 -7.52
CA ASP A 166 -19.09 2.26 -7.92
C ASP A 166 -17.84 2.38 -7.06
N THR A 167 -16.78 2.87 -7.70
CA THR A 167 -15.49 3.11 -7.10
C THR A 167 -15.13 4.53 -7.45
N GLU A 168 -14.52 5.26 -6.51
CA GLU A 168 -14.10 6.63 -6.76
C GLU A 168 -13.17 6.73 -7.98
N GLN A 169 -13.33 7.81 -8.74
CA GLN A 169 -12.39 8.10 -9.81
C GLN A 169 -11.02 8.41 -9.17
N PRO A 170 -9.94 7.78 -9.64
CA PRO A 170 -8.61 8.01 -9.09
C PRO A 170 -8.18 9.47 -9.20
N SER A 171 -7.70 10.06 -8.11
CA SER A 171 -7.25 11.45 -8.11
C SER A 171 -5.85 11.62 -8.74
N GLY A 172 -5.55 12.83 -9.22
CA GLY A 172 -4.18 13.21 -9.60
C GLY A 172 -3.24 13.31 -8.41
N SER A 173 -1.97 13.61 -8.68
CA SER A 173 -1.02 14.02 -7.63
C SER A 173 -1.40 15.42 -7.13
N PRO A 174 -1.18 15.73 -5.83
CA PRO A 174 -1.25 17.11 -5.37
C PRO A 174 -0.23 17.98 -6.14
N SER A 175 -0.64 19.19 -6.51
CA SER A 175 0.25 20.18 -7.16
C SER A 175 1.22 20.80 -6.16
N ASP A 176 0.80 20.96 -4.91
CA ASP A 176 1.59 21.41 -3.77
C ASP A 176 1.52 20.37 -2.64
N LEU A 177 2.67 20.04 -2.07
CA LEU A 177 2.79 19.11 -0.93
C LEU A 177 2.96 19.85 0.39
N SER A 178 2.87 21.18 0.38
CA SER A 178 3.01 22.06 1.55
C SER A 178 4.25 21.72 2.38
N PRO A 179 5.46 21.75 1.78
CA PRO A 179 6.68 21.41 2.51
C PRO A 179 6.93 22.41 3.65
N PRO A 180 7.42 21.95 4.81
CA PRO A 180 7.84 22.80 5.92
C PRO A 180 9.12 23.58 5.60
N ASP A 181 9.28 24.72 6.27
CA ASP A 181 10.55 25.46 6.29
C ASP A 181 11.64 24.72 7.09
N TYR A 182 11.23 24.05 8.17
CA TYR A 182 12.10 23.25 9.03
C TYR A 182 11.91 21.75 8.81
N TRP A 183 13.02 21.06 8.59
CA TRP A 183 13.05 19.60 8.48
C TRP A 183 13.83 19.01 9.66
N PRO A 184 13.21 18.13 10.45
CA PRO A 184 13.91 17.28 11.41
C PRO A 184 15.10 16.55 10.78
N ALA A 185 16.02 16.07 11.63
CA ALA A 185 17.08 15.16 11.22
C ALA A 185 16.49 13.94 10.47
N SER A 186 17.28 13.17 9.71
CA SER A 186 16.77 11.98 9.02
C SER A 186 17.88 10.99 8.79
N ASP A 187 17.54 9.72 8.90
CA ASP A 187 18.44 8.63 8.54
C ASP A 187 18.81 8.72 7.06
N LYS A 188 19.95 8.14 6.70
CA LYS A 188 20.31 7.86 5.32
C LYS A 188 19.83 6.47 4.97
N LEU A 189 19.05 6.35 3.90
CA LEU A 189 18.52 5.07 3.43
C LEU A 189 19.62 4.01 3.15
N SER A 190 20.81 4.45 2.74
CA SER A 190 21.97 3.58 2.53
C SER A 190 22.38 2.80 3.78
N ASP A 191 22.21 3.43 4.96
CA ASP A 191 22.73 2.92 6.21
C ASP A 191 21.84 1.80 6.77
N TRP A 192 20.58 1.74 6.34
CA TRP A 192 19.66 0.65 6.65
C TRP A 192 20.02 -0.67 5.96
N ARG A 193 20.85 -0.63 4.90
CA ARG A 193 21.36 -1.83 4.20
C ARG A 193 20.28 -2.86 3.84
N LEU A 194 19.07 -2.41 3.46
CA LEU A 194 17.91 -3.27 3.20
C LEU A 194 18.09 -4.34 2.11
N GLY A 195 19.14 -4.23 1.29
CA GLY A 195 19.50 -5.22 0.28
C GLY A 195 20.67 -6.14 0.66
N ALA A 196 21.21 -6.08 1.87
CA ALA A 196 22.41 -6.82 2.24
C ALA A 196 22.23 -8.35 2.12
N GLU A 197 21.09 -8.86 2.56
CA GLU A 197 20.77 -10.30 2.55
C GLU A 197 20.50 -10.86 1.14
N MET A 198 20.32 -9.99 0.14
CA MET A 198 20.12 -10.43 -1.24
C MET A 198 21.39 -11.00 -1.87
N ASN A 199 22.58 -10.75 -1.29
CA ASN A 199 23.87 -11.15 -1.87
C ASN A 199 23.95 -10.77 -3.37
N ARG A 200 24.27 -11.73 -4.24
CA ARG A 200 24.28 -11.53 -5.72
C ARG A 200 22.89 -11.34 -6.33
N GLY A 201 21.83 -11.70 -5.61
CA GLY A 201 20.45 -11.71 -6.10
C GLY A 201 19.95 -10.32 -6.50
N ALA A 202 20.30 -9.28 -5.74
CA ALA A 202 19.85 -7.91 -6.00
C ALA A 202 20.24 -7.43 -7.42
N ALA A 203 21.47 -7.73 -7.85
CA ALA A 203 21.97 -7.36 -9.18
C ALA A 203 21.29 -8.11 -10.34
N VAL A 204 20.70 -9.28 -10.05
CA VAL A 204 19.94 -10.07 -11.02
C VAL A 204 18.52 -9.52 -11.11
N VAL A 205 17.82 -9.41 -9.97
CA VAL A 205 16.40 -9.03 -9.95
C VAL A 205 16.17 -7.58 -10.33
N SER A 206 17.13 -6.68 -10.10
CA SER A 206 17.04 -5.26 -10.46
C SER A 206 16.81 -5.01 -11.95
N ARG A 207 17.23 -5.95 -12.81
CA ARG A 207 17.04 -5.89 -14.27
C ARG A 207 15.57 -6.08 -14.68
N TYR A 208 14.80 -6.76 -13.83
CA TYR A 208 13.42 -7.13 -14.10
C TYR A 208 12.42 -6.31 -13.27
N ALA A 209 12.82 -5.87 -12.08
CA ALA A 209 11.98 -5.07 -11.20
C ALA A 209 11.61 -3.73 -11.86
N LYS A 210 10.33 -3.35 -11.74
CA LYS A 210 9.84 -2.04 -12.19
C LYS A 210 9.41 -1.24 -10.98
N VAL A 211 10.35 -0.47 -10.47
CA VAL A 211 10.26 0.22 -9.18
C VAL A 211 9.62 1.61 -9.34
N GLY A 212 8.68 1.89 -8.45
CA GLY A 212 8.12 3.22 -8.26
C GLY A 212 6.89 3.52 -9.09
N GLU A 213 6.21 4.58 -8.68
CA GLU A 213 4.92 4.99 -9.20
C GLU A 213 4.89 5.22 -10.72
N HIS A 214 5.94 5.82 -11.28
CA HIS A 214 5.99 6.09 -12.71
C HIS A 214 6.05 4.80 -13.52
N ALA A 215 6.97 3.90 -13.18
CA ALA A 215 7.12 2.60 -13.83
C ALA A 215 5.86 1.74 -13.67
N ALA A 216 5.20 1.79 -12.51
CA ALA A 216 3.93 1.10 -12.28
C ALA A 216 2.83 1.62 -13.22
N SER A 217 2.74 2.94 -13.43
CA SER A 217 1.79 3.54 -14.37
C SER A 217 2.06 3.10 -15.81
N GLU A 218 3.32 3.17 -16.27
CA GLU A 218 3.67 2.74 -17.64
C GLU A 218 3.36 1.26 -17.89
N ARG A 219 3.54 0.41 -16.88
CA ARG A 219 3.14 -1.00 -16.96
C ARG A 219 1.64 -1.17 -17.11
N LEU A 220 0.85 -0.44 -16.32
CA LEU A 220 -0.61 -0.48 -16.43
C LEU A 220 -1.05 -0.01 -17.81
N ASP A 221 -0.55 1.13 -18.27
CA ASP A 221 -0.93 1.71 -19.56
C ASP A 221 -0.60 0.75 -20.72
N ARG A 222 0.60 0.15 -20.69
CA ARG A 222 1.01 -0.88 -21.65
C ARG A 222 0.13 -2.11 -21.61
N PHE A 223 -0.17 -2.62 -20.41
CA PHE A 223 -1.01 -3.80 -20.23
C PHE A 223 -2.42 -3.55 -20.76
N ILE A 224 -3.03 -2.42 -20.41
CA ILE A 224 -4.36 -2.03 -20.87
C ILE A 224 -4.40 -1.86 -22.39
N THR A 225 -3.36 -1.27 -22.98
CA THR A 225 -3.33 -1.04 -24.43
C THR A 225 -3.09 -2.32 -25.22
N ASN A 226 -2.17 -3.17 -24.76
CA ASN A 226 -1.59 -4.23 -25.59
C ASN A 226 -2.01 -5.65 -25.20
N SER A 227 -2.25 -5.93 -23.93
CA SER A 227 -2.35 -7.30 -23.42
C SER A 227 -3.72 -7.64 -22.84
N VAL A 228 -4.46 -6.65 -22.32
CA VAL A 228 -5.74 -6.90 -21.64
C VAL A 228 -6.78 -7.54 -22.57
N GLY A 229 -6.69 -7.31 -23.88
CA GLY A 229 -7.60 -7.86 -24.90
C GLY A 229 -7.44 -9.37 -25.17
N GLY A 230 -6.38 -10.00 -24.67
CA GLY A 230 -6.17 -11.46 -24.70
C GLY A 230 -6.06 -12.09 -23.30
N TYR A 231 -6.30 -11.31 -22.24
CA TYR A 231 -5.95 -11.68 -20.87
C TYR A 231 -6.56 -13.01 -20.41
N LYS A 232 -7.87 -13.20 -20.60
CA LYS A 232 -8.58 -14.43 -20.20
C LYS A 232 -8.05 -15.64 -20.96
N SER A 233 -7.79 -15.51 -22.26
CA SER A 233 -7.30 -16.62 -23.07
C SER A 233 -5.82 -16.93 -22.86
N GLU A 234 -5.00 -15.95 -22.50
CA GLU A 234 -3.54 -16.07 -22.57
C GLU A 234 -2.83 -16.14 -21.21
N ARG A 235 -3.50 -15.78 -20.10
CA ARG A 235 -2.90 -15.70 -18.75
C ARG A 235 -2.32 -17.01 -18.23
N ASP A 236 -2.80 -18.14 -18.72
CA ASP A 236 -2.38 -19.48 -18.27
C ASP A 236 -1.13 -19.97 -19.02
N TYR A 237 -0.69 -19.26 -20.07
CA TYR A 237 0.52 -19.58 -20.82
C TYR A 237 1.73 -18.77 -20.31
N LEU A 238 2.55 -19.41 -19.46
CA LEU A 238 3.70 -18.77 -18.81
C LEU A 238 4.76 -18.18 -19.77
N GLY A 239 4.82 -18.66 -21.01
CA GLY A 239 5.74 -18.15 -22.03
C GLY A 239 5.29 -16.84 -22.69
N LEU A 240 4.04 -16.40 -22.45
CA LEU A 240 3.48 -15.17 -23.00
C LEU A 240 3.57 -14.01 -22.00
N ASP A 241 3.80 -12.80 -22.51
CA ASP A 241 3.73 -11.57 -21.71
C ASP A 241 2.29 -11.04 -21.61
N SER A 242 1.39 -11.90 -21.14
CA SER A 242 -0.06 -11.69 -21.17
C SER A 242 -0.64 -11.15 -19.85
N THR A 243 0.17 -11.07 -18.77
CA THR A 243 -0.29 -10.58 -17.45
C THR A 243 0.22 -9.16 -17.17
N SER A 244 -0.45 -8.45 -16.25
CA SER A 244 -0.05 -7.06 -15.92
C SER A 244 1.30 -6.98 -15.20
N LYS A 245 1.69 -8.06 -14.51
CA LYS A 245 2.86 -8.15 -13.63
C LYS A 245 2.89 -7.06 -12.52
N LEU A 246 1.75 -6.42 -12.21
CA LEU A 246 1.65 -5.29 -11.26
C LEU A 246 1.63 -5.68 -9.77
N SER A 247 1.72 -6.96 -9.43
CA SER A 247 1.60 -7.46 -8.05
C SER A 247 2.62 -6.84 -7.10
N GLU A 248 3.88 -6.67 -7.53
CA GLU A 248 4.89 -5.99 -6.72
C GLU A 248 4.53 -4.52 -6.47
N ASN A 249 4.03 -3.80 -7.49
CA ASN A 249 3.69 -2.39 -7.36
C ASN A 249 2.48 -2.19 -6.43
N LEU A 250 1.49 -3.10 -6.51
CA LEU A 250 0.34 -3.13 -5.59
C LEU A 250 0.74 -3.45 -4.15
N THR A 251 1.80 -4.24 -3.94
CA THR A 251 2.29 -4.62 -2.60
C THR A 251 2.92 -3.44 -1.87
N TYR A 252 3.69 -2.61 -2.57
CA TYR A 252 4.31 -1.39 -2.01
C TYR A 252 3.46 -0.13 -2.19
N GLY A 253 2.27 -0.27 -2.77
CA GLY A 253 1.32 0.82 -3.03
C GLY A 253 1.87 1.91 -3.94
N GLU A 254 2.77 1.53 -4.85
CA GLU A 254 3.28 2.39 -5.92
C GLU A 254 2.20 2.65 -6.99
N ILE A 255 1.13 1.86 -6.98
CA ILE A 255 -0.09 2.09 -7.74
C ILE A 255 -1.30 1.68 -6.91
N SER A 256 -2.38 2.44 -6.95
CA SER A 256 -3.62 2.10 -6.24
C SER A 256 -4.42 1.05 -7.02
N PRO A 257 -5.19 0.18 -6.34
CA PRO A 257 -6.12 -0.70 -7.03
C PRO A 257 -7.24 0.07 -7.73
N HIS A 258 -7.59 1.27 -7.25
CA HIS A 258 -8.54 2.20 -7.88
C HIS A 258 -8.09 2.59 -9.29
N ARG A 259 -6.80 2.90 -9.50
CA ARG A 259 -6.23 3.18 -10.82
C ARG A 259 -6.36 2.00 -11.77
N LEU A 260 -6.04 0.78 -11.31
CA LEU A 260 -6.17 -0.43 -12.13
C LEU A 260 -7.63 -0.68 -12.53
N TRP A 261 -8.55 -0.56 -11.56
CA TRP A 261 -9.97 -0.80 -11.76
C TRP A 261 -10.59 0.21 -12.71
N TYR A 262 -10.29 1.51 -12.52
CA TYR A 262 -10.76 2.59 -13.38
C TYR A 262 -10.20 2.47 -14.81
N ALA A 263 -8.90 2.21 -14.97
CA ALA A 263 -8.29 2.05 -16.30
C ALA A 263 -8.91 0.86 -17.07
N ALA A 264 -9.16 -0.25 -16.38
CA ALA A 264 -9.83 -1.41 -16.96
C ALA A 264 -11.28 -1.10 -17.35
N LYS A 265 -12.08 -0.47 -16.47
CA LYS A 265 -13.46 -0.07 -16.81
C LYS A 265 -13.51 0.87 -18.03
N ASN A 266 -12.66 1.89 -18.07
CA ASN A 266 -12.60 2.81 -19.21
C ASN A 266 -12.21 2.11 -20.52
N ALA A 267 -11.28 1.15 -20.46
CA ALA A 267 -10.91 0.36 -21.63
C ALA A 267 -12.10 -0.45 -22.20
N MET A 268 -13.02 -0.92 -21.34
CA MET A 268 -14.24 -1.62 -21.79
C MET A 268 -15.22 -0.70 -22.53
N GLU A 269 -15.31 0.56 -22.14
CA GLU A 269 -16.27 1.52 -22.69
C GLU A 269 -15.76 2.15 -24.01
N GLY A 270 -14.46 2.38 -24.13
CA GLY A 270 -13.89 3.20 -25.21
C GLY A 270 -13.39 2.49 -26.47
N THR A 271 -13.28 1.16 -26.50
CA THR A 271 -12.41 0.49 -27.50
C THR A 271 -13.00 -0.70 -28.26
N GLY A 272 -14.24 -1.10 -27.98
CA GLY A 272 -14.79 -2.36 -28.54
C GLY A 272 -14.00 -3.61 -28.12
N MET A 273 -13.10 -3.50 -27.12
CA MET A 273 -12.38 -4.62 -26.53
C MET A 273 -13.36 -5.71 -26.10
N ARG A 274 -12.92 -6.98 -26.20
CA ARG A 274 -13.68 -8.13 -25.73
C ARG A 274 -13.97 -7.97 -24.24
N THR A 275 -15.20 -7.57 -23.92
CA THR A 275 -15.69 -7.29 -22.57
C THR A 275 -15.38 -8.42 -21.58
N ALA A 276 -15.31 -9.67 -22.05
CA ALA A 276 -14.98 -10.83 -21.23
C ALA A 276 -13.53 -10.79 -20.69
N GLU A 277 -12.57 -10.32 -21.49
CA GLU A 277 -11.14 -10.31 -21.17
C GLU A 277 -10.85 -9.34 -20.01
N VAL A 278 -11.35 -8.11 -20.15
CA VAL A 278 -11.23 -7.08 -19.12
C VAL A 278 -11.99 -7.44 -17.85
N LYS A 279 -13.19 -8.05 -17.97
CA LYS A 279 -13.94 -8.58 -16.81
C LYS A 279 -13.14 -9.63 -16.04
N TYR A 280 -12.34 -10.45 -16.73
CA TYR A 280 -11.46 -11.41 -16.06
C TYR A 280 -10.29 -10.71 -15.35
N PHE A 281 -9.74 -9.64 -15.91
CA PHE A 281 -8.73 -8.83 -15.21
C PHE A 281 -9.30 -8.18 -13.94
N LEU A 282 -10.48 -7.56 -14.02
CA LEU A 282 -11.19 -7.00 -12.85
C LEU A 282 -11.47 -8.08 -11.78
N ARG A 283 -11.78 -9.31 -12.20
CA ARG A 283 -11.97 -10.44 -11.29
C ARG A 283 -10.69 -10.79 -10.52
N GLU A 284 -9.50 -10.68 -11.12
CA GLU A 284 -8.23 -10.90 -10.40
C GLU A 284 -7.90 -9.77 -9.41
N ILE A 285 -8.27 -8.53 -9.73
CA ILE A 285 -8.20 -7.45 -8.74
C ILE A 285 -9.13 -7.76 -7.57
N ALA A 286 -10.35 -8.27 -7.83
CA ALA A 286 -11.27 -8.68 -6.78
C ALA A 286 -10.76 -9.89 -5.97
N TRP A 287 -9.93 -10.77 -6.54
CA TRP A 287 -9.27 -11.84 -5.76
C TRP A 287 -8.31 -11.28 -4.71
N ARG A 288 -7.58 -10.21 -5.04
CA ARG A 288 -6.78 -9.47 -4.06
C ARG A 288 -7.65 -8.89 -2.94
N GLU A 289 -8.76 -8.23 -3.29
CA GLU A 289 -9.70 -7.70 -2.30
C GLU A 289 -10.28 -8.81 -1.42
N PHE A 290 -10.58 -9.97 -2.01
CA PHE A 290 -11.08 -11.14 -1.28
C PHE A 290 -10.05 -11.74 -0.32
N ALA A 291 -8.76 -11.73 -0.68
CA ALA A 291 -7.69 -12.16 0.22
C ALA A 291 -7.62 -11.26 1.46
N TYR A 292 -7.71 -9.94 1.29
CA TYR A 292 -7.80 -8.99 2.41
C TYR A 292 -9.10 -9.12 3.20
N HIS A 293 -10.20 -9.43 2.52
CA HIS A 293 -11.48 -9.72 3.15
C HIS A 293 -11.37 -10.93 4.09
N LEU A 294 -10.77 -12.03 3.63
CA LEU A 294 -10.51 -13.21 4.46
C LEU A 294 -9.52 -12.90 5.58
N LEU A 295 -8.43 -12.18 5.30
CA LEU A 295 -7.46 -11.79 6.33
C LEU A 295 -8.11 -11.01 7.48
N HIS A 296 -8.98 -10.05 7.17
CA HIS A 296 -9.69 -9.25 8.17
C HIS A 296 -10.67 -10.08 9.00
N HIS A 297 -11.49 -10.94 8.37
CA HIS A 297 -12.53 -11.72 9.06
C HIS A 297 -12.01 -13.02 9.69
N THR A 298 -10.85 -13.51 9.26
CA THR A 298 -10.19 -14.73 9.75
C THR A 298 -8.69 -14.49 9.95
N PRO A 299 -8.30 -13.62 10.91
CA PRO A 299 -6.91 -13.16 11.06
C PRO A 299 -5.91 -14.27 11.36
N HIS A 300 -6.35 -15.39 11.94
CA HIS A 300 -5.50 -16.56 12.21
C HIS A 300 -4.94 -17.22 10.94
N ILE A 301 -5.50 -16.95 9.75
CA ILE A 301 -5.05 -17.55 8.47
C ILE A 301 -3.57 -17.28 8.14
N ILE A 302 -2.95 -16.29 8.80
CA ILE A 302 -1.53 -15.97 8.60
C ILE A 302 -0.60 -16.98 9.27
N ASN A 303 -1.04 -17.65 10.34
CA ASN A 303 -0.19 -18.52 11.18
C ASN A 303 -0.82 -19.90 11.45
N MET A 304 -2.07 -20.12 11.05
CA MET A 304 -2.82 -21.35 11.29
C MET A 304 -3.60 -21.75 10.04
N ASN A 305 -3.97 -23.03 9.93
CA ASN A 305 -4.85 -23.46 8.85
C ASN A 305 -6.19 -22.73 8.96
N TRP A 306 -6.69 -22.24 7.83
CA TRP A 306 -8.01 -21.62 7.78
C TRP A 306 -9.13 -22.60 8.17
N ARG A 307 -8.92 -23.88 7.85
CA ARG A 307 -9.79 -25.00 8.19
C ARG A 307 -9.09 -25.84 9.24
N SER A 308 -9.59 -25.83 10.46
CA SER A 308 -8.98 -26.52 11.60
C SER A 308 -8.93 -28.04 11.43
N GLU A 309 -9.72 -28.60 10.51
CA GLU A 309 -9.65 -30.03 10.18
C GLU A 309 -8.28 -30.46 9.63
N TRP A 310 -7.48 -29.51 9.13
CA TRP A 310 -6.13 -29.77 8.62
C TRP A 310 -5.03 -29.63 9.69
N ASP A 311 -5.36 -29.21 10.91
CA ASP A 311 -4.36 -28.97 11.97
C ASP A 311 -3.59 -30.24 12.36
N ASN A 312 -4.25 -31.40 12.26
CA ASN A 312 -3.65 -32.70 12.56
C ASN A 312 -3.24 -33.48 11.31
N PHE A 313 -3.13 -32.82 10.15
CA PHE A 313 -2.71 -33.50 8.93
C PHE A 313 -1.25 -33.98 9.05
N PRO A 314 -0.95 -35.27 8.79
CA PRO A 314 0.37 -35.86 9.06
C PRO A 314 1.38 -35.51 7.95
N TRP A 315 1.84 -34.26 7.93
CA TRP A 315 2.91 -33.82 7.01
C TRP A 315 4.22 -34.56 7.28
N ARG A 316 5.00 -34.80 6.22
CA ARG A 316 6.32 -35.45 6.31
C ARG A 316 7.41 -34.59 6.97
N ASN A 317 7.08 -33.35 7.35
CA ASN A 317 7.99 -32.33 7.91
C ASN A 317 9.25 -32.09 7.05
N ASP A 318 10.21 -31.34 7.58
CA ASP A 318 11.49 -31.09 6.90
C ASP A 318 12.24 -32.41 6.65
N ASN A 319 12.62 -32.60 5.40
CA ASN A 319 13.32 -33.78 4.90
C ASN A 319 14.09 -33.42 3.62
N GLU A 320 14.78 -34.39 3.02
CA GLU A 320 15.56 -34.19 1.80
C GLU A 320 14.71 -33.73 0.60
N ASP A 321 13.46 -34.19 0.47
CA ASP A 321 12.55 -33.74 -0.59
C ASP A 321 12.19 -32.24 -0.40
N ALA A 322 12.01 -31.80 0.85
CA ALA A 322 11.73 -30.41 1.19
C ALA A 322 12.95 -29.50 0.92
N GLU A 323 14.16 -29.99 1.14
CA GLU A 323 15.39 -29.27 0.78
C GLU A 323 15.56 -29.17 -0.73
N ALA A 324 15.34 -30.27 -1.47
CA ALA A 324 15.44 -30.29 -2.93
C ALA A 324 14.40 -29.38 -3.63
N TRP A 325 13.27 -29.13 -2.98
CA TRP A 325 12.23 -28.24 -3.46
C TRP A 325 12.55 -26.74 -3.26
N ARG A 326 13.34 -26.38 -2.23
CA ARG A 326 13.65 -24.98 -1.86
C ARG A 326 14.60 -24.29 -2.85
#